data_AF-A0A6I5HZ86-F1
#
_entry.id   AF-A0A6I5HZ86-F1
#
_cell.length_a   1.000
_cell.length_b   1.000
_cell.length_c   1.000
_cell.angle_alpha   90.00
_cell.angle_beta   90.00
_cell.angle_gamma   90.00
#
_symmetry.space_group_name_H-M   'P 1'
#
loop_
_entity.id
_entity.type
_entity.pdbx_description
1 polymer ?
#
loop_
_entity_poly.entity_id
_entity_poly.type
_entity_poly.pdbx_seq_one_letter_code
_entity_poly.pdbx_strand_id
1 'polypeptide(L)'
;MTMEDQCAPYRAKLKAEPFASIVPDRRPEVKLHAGIGLAKLAVGYEEFKGARGGEIYGRTADGWELVYRVESGTRLADLPWRKESS
;
A
#
# COMPACT_ATOMS: atom_id res chain seq x y z
N MET A 1 -20.51 26.87 -8.50
CA MET A 1 -19.49 25.92 -8.02
C MET A 1 -19.59 24.68 -8.89
N THR A 2 -18.59 24.43 -9.72
CA THR A 2 -18.61 23.33 -10.69
C THR A 2 -18.23 22.01 -10.02
N MET A 3 -18.55 20.87 -10.64
CA MET A 3 -18.13 19.56 -10.14
C MET A 3 -16.60 19.45 -10.08
N GLU A 4 -15.88 20.18 -10.94
CA GLU A 4 -14.43 20.27 -10.90
C GLU A 4 -13.90 21.01 -9.66
N ASP A 5 -14.56 22.08 -9.22
CA ASP A 5 -14.22 22.80 -7.99
C ASP A 5 -14.38 21.91 -6.75
N GLN A 6 -15.38 21.03 -6.76
CA GLN A 6 -15.62 20.08 -5.68
C GLN A 6 -14.56 18.96 -5.65
N CYS A 7 -14.04 18.56 -6.82
CA CYS A 7 -13.02 17.51 -6.93
C CYS A 7 -11.57 18.02 -6.76
N ALA A 8 -11.31 19.33 -6.92
CA ALA A 8 -9.98 19.93 -6.84
C ALA A 8 -9.18 19.59 -5.56
N PRO A 9 -9.74 19.68 -4.33
CA PRO A 9 -9.01 19.31 -3.11
C PRO A 9 -8.69 17.80 -3.01
N TYR A 10 -9.47 16.96 -3.68
CA TYR A 10 -9.22 15.51 -3.75
C TYR A 10 -8.21 15.15 -4.84
N ARG A 11 -8.17 15.90 -5.94
CA ARG A 11 -7.14 15.76 -6.99
C ARG A 11 -5.73 15.98 -6.46
N ALA A 12 -5.54 16.95 -5.56
CA ALA A 12 -4.24 17.16 -4.91
C ALA A 12 -3.81 15.98 -4.01
N LYS A 13 -4.76 15.31 -3.35
CA LYS A 13 -4.50 14.07 -2.60
C LYS A 13 -4.22 12.87 -3.51
N LEU A 14 -4.78 12.86 -4.72
CA LEU A 14 -4.50 11.87 -5.77
C LEU A 14 -3.15 12.12 -6.49
N LYS A 15 -2.52 13.29 -6.32
CA LYS A 15 -1.20 13.61 -6.90
C LYS A 15 -0.03 12.99 -6.13
N ALA A 16 -0.22 12.55 -4.89
CA ALA A 16 0.78 11.71 -4.24
C ALA A 16 0.88 10.42 -5.07
N GLU A 17 2.07 10.06 -5.54
CA GLU A 17 2.25 8.88 -6.37
C GLU A 17 1.66 7.66 -5.67
N PRO A 18 0.64 7.01 -6.27
CA PRO A 18 -0.13 5.99 -5.56
C PRO A 18 0.72 4.75 -5.36
N PHE A 19 0.46 4.05 -4.25
CA PHE A 19 0.96 2.71 -4.01
C PHE A 19 -0.14 1.70 -4.28
N ALA A 20 0.19 0.54 -4.83
CA ALA A 20 -0.74 -0.58 -4.95
C ALA A 20 -0.37 -1.67 -3.95
N SER A 21 -1.37 -2.37 -3.40
CA SER A 21 -1.15 -3.63 -2.70
C SER A 21 -1.90 -4.75 -3.40
N ILE A 22 -1.26 -5.91 -3.53
CA ILE A 22 -1.90 -7.16 -3.96
C ILE A 22 -1.91 -8.10 -2.75
N VAL A 23 -3.09 -8.43 -2.25
CA VAL A 23 -3.29 -9.31 -1.08
C VAL A 23 -4.29 -10.39 -1.46
N PRO A 24 -3.84 -11.62 -1.80
CA PRO A 24 -4.69 -12.69 -2.34
C PRO A 24 -5.94 -13.00 -1.50
N ASP A 25 -5.79 -12.91 -0.18
CA ASP A 25 -6.83 -13.21 0.80
C ASP A 25 -7.83 -12.04 1.03
N ARG A 26 -7.71 -10.93 0.30
CA ARG A 26 -8.63 -9.78 0.39
C ARG A 26 -9.53 -9.66 -0.84
N ARG A 27 -10.66 -8.96 -0.61
CA ARG A 27 -11.57 -8.51 -1.67
C ARG A 27 -11.78 -6.98 -1.56
N PRO A 28 -11.53 -6.21 -2.65
CA PRO A 28 -10.76 -6.61 -3.83
C PRO A 28 -9.32 -7.02 -3.47
N GLU A 29 -8.73 -7.89 -4.29
CA GLU A 29 -7.35 -8.38 -4.13
C GLU A 29 -6.33 -7.26 -4.33
N VAL A 30 -6.58 -6.40 -5.32
CA VAL A 30 -5.76 -5.23 -5.62
C VAL A 30 -6.41 -3.98 -5.04
N LYS A 31 -5.64 -3.15 -4.34
CA LYS A 31 -6.07 -1.84 -3.85
C LYS A 31 -5.02 -0.78 -4.10
N LEU A 32 -5.47 0.42 -4.44
CA LEU A 32 -4.64 1.62 -4.54
C LEU A 32 -4.70 2.40 -3.22
N HIS A 33 -3.57 3.00 -2.86
CA HIS A 33 -3.34 3.69 -1.61
C HIS A 33 -2.69 5.04 -1.90
N ALA A 34 -3.11 6.06 -1.17
CA ALA A 34 -2.51 7.39 -1.26
C ALA A 34 -1.08 7.47 -0.68
N GLY A 35 -0.59 6.41 -0.03
CA GLY A 35 0.75 6.38 0.54
C GLY A 35 1.18 4.98 0.98
N ILE A 36 2.49 4.80 1.09
CA ILE A 36 3.12 3.51 1.36
C ILE A 36 2.71 2.92 2.73
N GLY A 37 2.44 3.77 3.73
CA GLY A 37 1.99 3.32 5.05
C GLY A 37 0.67 2.57 5.00
N LEU A 38 -0.29 3.04 4.18
CA LEU A 38 -1.57 2.36 3.99
C LEU A 38 -1.41 1.04 3.22
N ALA A 39 -0.50 0.98 2.25
CA ALA A 39 -0.16 -0.27 1.57
C ALA A 39 0.51 -1.27 2.53
N LYS A 40 1.43 -0.80 3.40
CA LYS A 40 2.06 -1.60 4.47
C LYS A 40 1.01 -2.16 5.44
N LEU A 41 -0.01 -1.39 5.81
CA LEU A 41 -1.13 -1.85 6.65
C LEU A 41 -2.11 -2.80 5.93
N ALA A 42 -2.14 -2.81 4.60
CA ALA A 42 -2.95 -3.75 3.85
C ALA A 42 -2.31 -5.15 3.83
N VAL A 43 -0.97 -5.20 3.73
CA VAL A 43 -0.17 -6.44 3.69
C VAL A 43 0.20 -6.92 5.10
N GLY A 44 0.72 -6.03 5.94
CA GLY A 44 0.96 -6.22 7.36
C GLY A 44 -0.29 -5.87 8.16
N TYR A 45 -0.71 -6.74 9.07
CA TYR A 45 -1.95 -6.54 9.82
C TYR A 45 -1.68 -6.81 11.30
N GLU A 46 -1.79 -5.77 12.12
CA GLU A 46 -1.46 -5.84 13.55
C GLU A 46 -2.30 -6.88 14.30
N GLU A 47 -3.59 -7.00 13.95
CA GLU A 47 -4.47 -8.04 14.50
C GLU A 47 -4.00 -9.48 14.20
N PHE A 48 -3.17 -9.69 13.17
CA PHE A 48 -2.53 -11.00 12.92
C PHE A 48 -1.13 -11.12 13.51
N LYS A 49 -0.65 -10.11 14.24
CA LYS A 49 0.71 -10.04 14.80
C LYS A 49 1.79 -10.32 13.73
N GLY A 50 1.52 -9.99 12.47
CA GLY A 50 2.33 -10.38 11.31
C GLY A 50 1.74 -9.93 9.97
N ALA A 51 2.16 -10.57 8.89
CA ALA A 51 1.66 -10.31 7.55
C ALA A 51 0.58 -11.31 7.11
N ARG A 52 -0.42 -10.80 6.39
CA ARG A 52 -1.31 -11.63 5.57
C ARG A 52 -0.58 -12.22 4.36
N GLY A 53 0.55 -11.62 4.00
CA GLY A 53 1.27 -11.90 2.78
C GLY A 53 0.74 -11.05 1.62
N GLY A 54 1.60 -10.76 0.66
CA GLY A 54 1.25 -9.93 -0.48
C GLY A 54 2.40 -9.06 -0.96
N GLU A 55 2.05 -8.16 -1.85
CA GLU A 55 3.00 -7.34 -2.59
C GLU A 55 2.60 -5.88 -2.50
N ILE A 56 3.59 -5.00 -2.46
CA ILE A 56 3.42 -3.55 -2.49
C ILE A 56 4.17 -3.03 -3.70
N TYR A 57 3.49 -2.24 -4.52
CA TYR A 57 4.05 -1.59 -5.69
C TYR A 57 3.99 -0.08 -5.57
N GLY A 58 5.02 0.62 -6.03
CA GLY A 58 5.04 2.07 -6.20
C GLY A 58 4.79 2.43 -7.65
N ARG A 59 4.06 3.51 -7.90
CA ARG A 59 3.92 4.07 -9.25
C ARG A 59 5.23 4.77 -9.63
N THR A 60 5.74 4.47 -10.81
CA THR A 60 6.86 5.15 -11.47
C THR A 60 6.41 5.75 -12.80
N ALA A 61 7.27 6.50 -13.49
CA ALA A 61 7.00 7.01 -14.84
C ALA A 61 6.69 5.87 -15.82
N ASP A 62 7.39 4.75 -15.70
CA ASP A 62 7.32 3.62 -16.63
C ASP A 62 6.28 2.57 -16.26
N GLY A 63 5.73 2.60 -15.04
CA GLY A 63 4.83 1.54 -14.61
C GLY A 63 4.62 1.44 -13.11
N TRP A 64 4.48 0.20 -12.67
CA TRP A 64 4.44 -0.18 -11.26
C TRP A 64 5.71 -0.96 -10.94
N GLU A 65 6.41 -0.57 -9.89
CA GLU A 65 7.62 -1.26 -9.44
C GLU A 65 7.38 -1.93 -8.09
N LEU A 66 7.85 -3.17 -7.93
CA LEU A 66 7.72 -3.91 -6.69
C LEU A 66 8.61 -3.27 -5.62
N VAL A 67 8.00 -2.80 -4.53
CA VAL A 67 8.69 -2.20 -3.39
C VAL A 67 8.93 -3.25 -2.31
N TYR A 68 7.90 -4.04 -1.97
CA TYR A 68 8.04 -5.15 -1.02
C TYR A 68 7.22 -6.35 -1.48
N ARG A 69 7.77 -7.54 -1.22
CA ARG A 69 7.03 -8.80 -1.20
C ARG A 69 7.17 -9.41 0.18
N VAL A 70 6.06 -9.87 0.75
CA VAL A 70 6.02 -10.45 2.08
C VAL A 70 5.22 -11.74 2.04
N GLU A 71 5.72 -12.79 2.68
CA GLU A 71 5.01 -14.06 2.79
C GLU A 71 3.96 -14.03 3.91
N SER A 72 2.88 -14.78 3.72
CA SER A 72 1.87 -14.94 4.77
C SER A 72 2.47 -15.56 6.03
N GLY A 73 2.08 -15.05 7.20
CA GLY A 73 2.62 -15.51 8.48
C GLY A 73 3.99 -14.93 8.84
N THR A 74 4.59 -14.09 7.99
CA THR A 74 5.81 -13.33 8.35
C THR A 74 5.54 -12.55 9.65
N ARG A 75 6.42 -12.69 10.65
CA ARG A 75 6.24 -12.04 11.96
C ARG A 75 6.40 -10.54 11.83
N LEU A 76 5.73 -9.79 12.71
CA LEU A 76 5.78 -8.32 12.70
C LEU A 76 7.23 -7.77 12.74
N ALA A 77 8.13 -8.39 13.50
CA ALA A 77 9.52 -7.98 13.64
C ALA A 77 10.36 -8.23 12.38
N ASP A 78 9.97 -9.20 11.56
CA ASP A 78 10.70 -9.62 10.36
C ASP A 78 10.24 -8.86 9.11
N LEU A 79 9.22 -8.00 9.22
CA LEU A 79 8.73 -7.19 8.11
C LEU A 79 9.84 -6.27 7.57
N PRO A 80 9.99 -6.18 6.24
CA PRO A 80 11.12 -5.48 5.63
C PRO A 80 11.16 -3.99 6.01
N TRP A 81 10.01 -3.37 6.23
CA TRP A 81 9.91 -1.96 6.61
C TRP A 81 10.11 -1.66 8.09
N ARG A 82 10.22 -2.66 8.97
CA ARG A 82 10.62 -2.44 10.37
C ARG A 82 12.13 -2.18 10.49
N LYS A 83 12.92 -2.75 9.58
CA LYS A 83 14.37 -2.54 9.51
C LYS A 83 14.75 -1.15 9.04
N GLU A 84 13.86 -0.45 8.33
CA GLU A 84 14.07 0.93 7.87
C GLU A 84 13.88 1.98 8.96
N SER A 85 13.23 1.62 10.08
CA SER A 85 12.92 2.53 11.18
C SER A 85 13.88 2.37 12.37
N SER A 86 14.95 1.58 12.23
CA SER A 86 15.98 1.34 13.26
C SER A 86 17.29 2.04 12.94
#